data_AF-W4PIU1-F1
#
_entry.id   AF-W4PIU1-F1
#
_cell.length_a   1.000
_cell.length_b   1.000
_cell.length_c   1.000
_cell.angle_alpha   90.00
_cell.angle_beta   90.00
_cell.angle_gamma   90.00
#
_symmetry.space_group_name_H-M   'P 1'
#
loop_
_entity.id
_entity.type
_entity.pdbx_description
1 polymer ?
#
loop_
_entity_poly.entity_id
_entity_poly.type
_entity_poly.pdbx_seq_one_letter_code
_entity_poly.pdbx_strand_id
1 'polypeptide(L)'
;MVGLGESPEEVETLMDDLLAVGCGILTIGQYLQPTRRHYPVAEYITPQQFARYKQIGLAKGFKIVESAPLVRSSYHAEKHIG
;
A
#
# COMPACT_ATOMS: atom_id res chain seq x y z
N MET A 1 -1.62 4.78 -0.06
CA MET A 1 -3.06 4.45 -0.21
C MET A 1 -3.30 4.26 -1.69
N VAL A 2 -4.12 3.29 -2.07
CA VAL A 2 -4.44 2.95 -3.48
C VAL A 2 -5.93 3.18 -3.78
N GLY A 3 -6.31 3.31 -5.04
CA GLY A 3 -7.67 3.63 -5.50
C GLY A 3 -7.91 5.12 -5.76
N LEU A 4 -6.84 5.89 -5.99
CA LEU A 4 -6.87 7.32 -6.33
C LEU A 4 -6.67 7.60 -7.83
N GLY A 5 -6.48 6.56 -8.64
CA GLY A 5 -6.35 6.65 -10.10
C GLY A 5 -4.96 6.28 -10.61
N GLU A 6 -4.09 5.83 -9.72
CA GLU A 6 -2.76 5.31 -10.04
C GLU A 6 -2.84 3.98 -10.82
N SER A 7 -1.84 3.74 -11.67
CA SER A 7 -1.64 2.45 -12.33
C SER A 7 -0.84 1.48 -11.45
N PRO A 8 -0.95 0.16 -11.66
CA PRO A 8 -0.10 -0.82 -10.96
C PRO A 8 1.40 -0.55 -11.12
N GLU A 9 1.84 -0.10 -12.28
CA GLU A 9 3.25 0.20 -12.59
C GLU A 9 3.76 1.41 -11.81
N GLU A 10 2.92 2.43 -11.61
CA GLU A 10 3.25 3.58 -10.76
C GLU A 10 3.43 3.15 -9.30
N VAL A 11 2.58 2.24 -8.80
CA VAL A 11 2.72 1.65 -7.46
C VAL A 11 4.03 0.86 -7.34
N GLU A 12 4.37 0.05 -8.34
CA GLU A 12 5.59 -0.75 -8.37
C GLU A 12 6.87 0.09 -8.49
N THR A 13 6.81 1.23 -9.18
CA THR A 13 7.90 2.20 -9.27
C THR A 13 8.10 2.92 -7.93
N LEU A 14 7.01 3.35 -7.29
CA LEU A 14 7.05 3.96 -5.97
C LEU A 14 7.67 3.03 -4.92
N MET A 15 7.46 1.71 -5.04
CA MET A 15 8.13 0.72 -4.19
C MET A 15 9.66 0.79 -4.31
N ASP A 16 10.20 0.95 -5.53
CA ASP A 16 11.64 1.06 -5.75
C ASP A 16 12.20 2.37 -5.17
N ASP A 17 11.48 3.48 -5.35
CA ASP A 17 11.85 4.78 -4.79
C ASP A 17 11.92 4.74 -3.25
N LEU A 18 10.95 4.08 -2.61
CA LEU A 18 10.91 3.91 -1.16
C LEU A 18 12.08 3.05 -0.65
N LEU A 19 12.45 1.99 -1.38
CA LEU A 19 13.61 1.16 -1.04
C LEU A 19 14.92 1.94 -1.20
N ALA A 20 15.03 2.78 -2.24
CA ALA A 20 16.22 3.60 -2.48
C ALA A 20 16.53 4.57 -1.33
N VAL A 21 15.51 5.01 -0.58
CA VAL A 21 15.67 5.85 0.62
C VAL A 21 15.74 5.05 1.93
N GLY A 22 15.85 3.72 1.85
CA GLY A 22 16.02 2.83 3.00
C GLY A 22 14.73 2.47 3.75
N CYS A 23 13.56 2.65 3.14
CA CYS A 23 12.30 2.25 3.76
C CYS A 23 12.22 0.72 3.90
N GLY A 24 12.05 0.22 5.12
CA GLY A 24 11.98 -1.22 5.40
C GLY A 24 10.57 -1.80 5.56
N ILE A 25 9.56 -0.96 5.79
CA ILE A 25 8.19 -1.36 6.11
C ILE A 25 7.23 -0.62 5.19
N LEU A 26 6.39 -1.35 4.47
CA LEU A 26 5.39 -0.80 3.55
C LEU A 26 3.98 -1.20 3.97
N THR A 27 3.07 -0.22 4.02
CA THR A 27 1.64 -0.46 4.22
C THR A 27 0.83 0.06 3.04
N ILE A 28 -0.05 -0.77 2.48
CA ILE A 28 -0.91 -0.46 1.33
C ILE A 28 -2.35 -0.71 1.73
N GLY A 29 -3.13 0.36 1.83
CA GLY A 29 -4.56 0.33 2.16
C GLY A 29 -5.41 1.03 1.10
N GLN A 30 -6.70 0.69 1.07
CA GLN A 30 -7.68 1.31 0.17
C GLN A 30 -7.95 2.74 0.58
N TYR A 31 -7.89 3.67 -0.38
CA TYR A 31 -8.42 5.00 -0.21
C TYR A 31 -9.94 4.93 -0.04
N LEU A 32 -10.41 5.39 1.13
CA LEU A 32 -11.82 5.53 1.45
C LEU A 32 -12.12 7.01 1.57
N GLN A 33 -12.91 7.53 0.64
CA GLN A 33 -13.32 8.93 0.62
C GLN A 33 -14.06 9.27 1.92
N PRO A 34 -13.55 10.19 2.77
CA PRO A 34 -14.19 10.49 4.06
C PRO A 34 -15.55 11.16 3.91
N THR A 35 -15.66 12.09 2.95
CA THR A 35 -16.91 12.79 2.60
C THR A 35 -16.92 13.08 1.11
N ARG A 36 -18.11 13.32 0.54
CA ARG A 36 -18.29 13.63 -0.90
C ARG A 36 -17.51 14.85 -1.42
N ARG A 37 -16.95 15.68 -0.54
CA ARG A 37 -16.13 16.85 -0.89
C ARG A 37 -14.64 16.52 -1.08
N HIS A 38 -14.19 15.35 -0.63
CA HIS A 38 -12.82 14.89 -0.81
C HIS A 38 -12.64 14.29 -2.21
N TYR A 39 -11.39 14.05 -2.60
CA TYR A 39 -11.07 13.40 -3.86
C TYR A 39 -11.91 12.12 -4.04
N PRO A 40 -12.53 11.89 -5.21
CA PRO A 40 -13.37 10.72 -5.42
C PRO A 40 -12.51 9.44 -5.41
N VAL A 41 -13.09 8.33 -4.96
CA VAL A 41 -12.47 7.02 -5.17
C VAL A 41 -12.49 6.73 -6.67
N ALA A 42 -11.33 6.51 -7.25
CA ALA A 42 -11.22 6.14 -8.66
C ALA A 42 -11.54 4.65 -8.86
N GLU A 43 -11.00 3.80 -7.99
CA GLU A 43 -11.20 2.35 -8.05
C GLU A 43 -11.20 1.72 -6.64
N TYR A 44 -12.01 0.68 -6.46
CA TYR A 44 -11.92 -0.22 -5.31
C TYR A 44 -11.03 -1.40 -5.67
N ILE A 45 -9.82 -1.39 -5.14
CA ILE A 45 -8.78 -2.36 -5.47
C ILE A 45 -9.17 -3.75 -4.95
N THR A 46 -9.02 -4.77 -5.81
CA THR A 46 -9.41 -6.14 -5.48
C THR A 46 -8.47 -6.76 -4.44
N PRO A 47 -8.96 -7.71 -3.61
CA PRO A 47 -8.09 -8.47 -2.69
C PRO A 47 -6.91 -9.15 -3.40
N GLN A 48 -7.10 -9.61 -4.64
CA GLN A 48 -6.06 -10.24 -5.45
C GLN A 48 -4.97 -9.23 -5.83
N GLN A 49 -5.34 -8.00 -6.18
CA GLN A 49 -4.38 -6.94 -6.48
C GLN A 49 -3.58 -6.55 -5.22
N PHE A 50 -4.23 -6.45 -4.05
CA PHE A 50 -3.52 -6.25 -2.78
C PHE A 50 -2.53 -7.38 -2.47
N ALA A 51 -2.92 -8.64 -2.71
CA ALA A 51 -2.04 -9.80 -2.54
C ALA A 51 -0.84 -9.73 -3.49
N ARG A 52 -1.06 -9.32 -4.75
CA ARG A 52 0.02 -9.09 -5.73
C ARG A 52 1.00 -8.01 -5.25
N TYR A 53 0.50 -6.87 -4.77
CA TYR A 53 1.38 -5.83 -4.22
C TYR A 53 2.20 -6.32 -3.03
N LYS A 54 1.62 -7.15 -2.16
CA LYS A 54 2.37 -7.77 -1.05
C LYS A 54 3.52 -8.63 -1.55
N GLN A 55 3.24 -9.51 -2.52
CA GLN A 55 4.24 -10.41 -3.10
C GLN A 55 5.37 -9.62 -3.77
N ILE A 56 5.02 -8.59 -4.55
CA ILE A 56 6.00 -7.75 -5.24
C ILE A 56 6.87 -6.97 -4.24
N GLY A 57 6.27 -6.32 -3.25
CA GLY A 57 7.03 -5.58 -2.24
C GLY A 57 8.01 -6.47 -1.46
N LEU A 58 7.58 -7.67 -1.06
CA LEU A 58 8.45 -8.64 -0.41
C LEU A 58 9.58 -9.11 -1.34
N ALA A 59 9.28 -9.37 -2.61
CA ALA A 59 10.28 -9.78 -3.60
C ALA A 59 11.30 -8.68 -3.91
N LYS A 60 10.88 -7.40 -3.90
CA LYS A 60 11.78 -6.24 -4.10
C LYS A 60 12.72 -5.98 -2.93
N GLY A 61 12.35 -6.37 -1.71
CA GLY A 61 13.23 -6.31 -0.54
C GLY A 61 12.70 -5.56 0.68
N PHE A 62 11.41 -5.20 0.72
CA PHE A 62 10.80 -4.73 1.96
C PHE A 62 10.84 -5.84 3.03
N LYS A 63 11.19 -5.48 4.26
CA LYS A 63 11.23 -6.44 5.39
C LYS A 63 9.84 -6.85 5.80
N ILE A 64 8.90 -5.90 5.78
CA ILE A 64 7.50 -6.09 6.15
C ILE A 64 6.63 -5.40 5.10
N VAL A 65 5.63 -6.12 4.61
CA VAL A 65 4.60 -5.56 3.73
C VAL A 65 3.22 -5.95 4.23
N GLU A 66 2.43 -4.95 4.63
CA GLU A 66 1.01 -5.12 4.93
C GLU A 66 0.17 -4.50 3.81
N SER A 67 -0.65 -5.31 3.15
CA SER A 67 -1.39 -4.91 1.96
C SER A 67 -2.77 -5.57 1.97
N ALA A 68 -3.80 -4.80 2.29
CA ALA A 68 -5.19 -5.23 2.27
C ALA A 68 -6.12 -4.01 2.38
N PRO A 69 -7.41 -4.14 1.97
CA PRO A 69 -8.32 -2.99 1.89
C PRO A 69 -8.43 -2.17 3.18
N LEU A 70 -8.41 -2.82 4.35
CA LEU A 70 -8.60 -2.18 5.66
C LEU A 70 -7.29 -1.90 6.41
N VAL A 71 -6.12 -2.08 5.77
CA VAL A 71 -4.85 -1.72 6.40
C VAL A 71 -4.81 -0.23 6.64
N ARG A 72 -4.56 0.15 7.90
CA ARG A 72 -4.19 1.51 8.28
C ARG A 72 -2.77 1.50 8.81
N SER A 73 -2.05 2.62 8.69
CA SER A 73 -0.65 2.72 9.15
C SER A 73 -0.48 2.41 10.65
N SER A 74 -1.53 2.56 11.46
CA SER A 74 -1.55 2.16 12.88
C SER A 74 -1.96 0.69 13.12
N TYR A 75 -2.48 -0.01 12.11
CA TYR A 75 -2.88 -1.41 12.23
C TYR A 75 -1.64 -2.30 12.34
N HIS A 76 -1.42 -2.93 13.49
CA HIS A 76 -0.25 -3.77 13.82
C HIS A 76 1.13 -3.09 13.89
N ALA A 77 1.22 -1.75 13.95
CA ALA A 77 2.50 -1.07 14.16
C ALA A 77 3.26 -1.59 15.41
N GLU A 78 2.52 -1.96 16.46
CA GLU A 78 3.04 -2.54 17.71
C GLU A 78 3.71 -3.92 17.53
N LYS A 79 3.37 -4.68 16.47
CA LYS A 79 3.99 -5.99 16.19
C LYS A 79 5.33 -5.88 15.46
N HIS A 80 5.69 -4.69 14.97
CA HIS A 80 6.88 -4.45 14.15
C HIS A 80 7.98 -3.68 14.88
N ILE A 81 7.74 -3.30 16.15
CA ILE A 81 8.73 -2.73 17.06
C ILE A 81 9.25 -3.87 17.94
N GLY A 82 10.28 -4.57 17.46
CA GLY A 82 10.96 -5.65 18.16
C GLY A 82 12.39 -5.77 17.67
#